data_AF-A0A1T5L1H1-F1
#
_entry.id   AF-A0A1T5L1H1-F1
#
_cell.length_a   1.000
_cell.length_b   1.000
_cell.length_c   1.000
_cell.angle_alpha   90.00
_cell.angle_beta   90.00
_cell.angle_gamma   90.00
#
_symmetry.space_group_name_H-M   'P 1'
#
loop_
_entity.id
_entity.type
_entity.pdbx_description
1 polymer ?
#
loop_
_entity_poly.entity_id
_entity_poly.type
_entity_poly.pdbx_seq_one_letter_code
_entity_poly.pdbx_strand_id
1 'polypeptide(L)'
;MEIKNVVKSNYISTKAMTLDKSVDDCIRIVKEKEESGKSAKDFLATLSSKELYEIQKANHLAHRININSISNEGAENLFLNAVNPKSVIDLNNDGITEIGEAKMFVYPPPNAPAEVKEAWKEATKHMTEGEKMLAMGKFLVAQSNANAYKGPDGNWKFRSPGEEGWVNIFGTDIESYKNLFNKLIYQIDNPLAPRSMQDQKIDEFTKDVLVKMLELLDQE
;
A
#
# COMPACT_ATOMS: atom_id res chain seq x y z
N MET A 1 -0.69 7.51 -25.30
CA MET A 1 0.77 7.57 -25.06
C MET A 1 1.19 6.17 -24.66
N GLU A 2 1.86 5.44 -25.56
CA GLU A 2 2.08 3.99 -25.44
C GLU A 2 3.04 3.62 -24.29
N ILE A 3 2.67 2.61 -23.51
CA ILE A 3 3.42 1.96 -22.43
C ILE A 3 4.85 1.55 -22.87
N LYS A 4 5.07 1.36 -24.18
CA LYS A 4 6.37 1.11 -24.81
C LYS A 4 7.46 2.13 -24.43
N ASN A 5 7.10 3.38 -24.14
CA ASN A 5 8.07 4.44 -23.81
C ASN A 5 8.46 4.48 -22.32
N VAL A 6 7.62 3.96 -21.42
CA VAL A 6 7.93 3.93 -19.97
C VAL A 6 8.95 2.83 -19.65
N VAL A 7 8.86 1.68 -20.33
CA VAL A 7 9.75 0.53 -20.11
C VAL A 7 11.18 0.81 -20.58
N LYS A 8 11.37 1.63 -21.62
CA LYS A 8 12.72 1.95 -22.16
C LYS A 8 13.47 3.02 -21.36
N SER A 9 12.77 3.97 -20.74
CA SER A 9 13.40 5.15 -20.14
C SER A 9 13.98 4.91 -18.74
N ASN A 10 13.44 3.96 -17.97
CA ASN A 10 13.82 3.78 -16.56
C ASN A 10 14.93 2.74 -16.31
N TYR A 11 15.38 2.02 -17.34
CA TYR A 11 16.41 0.96 -17.18
C TYR A 11 17.86 1.43 -17.36
N ILE A 12 18.10 2.68 -17.81
CA ILE A 12 19.46 3.13 -18.14
C ILE A 12 20.22 3.75 -16.94
N SER A 13 19.60 3.90 -15.76
CA SER A 13 20.29 4.50 -14.61
C SER A 13 19.98 3.80 -13.30
N THR A 14 20.70 2.71 -13.01
CA THR A 14 21.71 2.68 -11.93
C THR A 14 22.24 1.25 -11.69
N LYS A 15 23.56 1.11 -11.84
CA LYS A 15 24.44 0.04 -11.34
C LYS A 15 24.16 -1.40 -11.79
N ALA A 16 24.73 -1.74 -12.93
CA ALA A 16 25.12 -3.10 -13.28
C ALA A 16 26.14 -3.65 -12.26
N MET A 17 25.78 -4.71 -11.55
CA MET A 17 26.69 -5.82 -11.23
C MET A 17 25.88 -6.98 -10.62
N THR A 18 25.85 -8.12 -11.32
CA THR A 18 25.43 -9.47 -10.88
C THR A 18 23.93 -9.77 -10.67
N LEU A 19 23.02 -9.31 -11.56
CA LEU A 19 21.59 -9.69 -11.55
C LEU A 19 21.03 -10.17 -12.92
N ASP A 20 21.90 -10.51 -13.87
CA ASP A 20 21.60 -10.43 -15.32
C ASP A 20 21.04 -11.71 -15.98
N LYS A 21 20.34 -12.58 -15.23
CA LYS A 21 19.61 -13.73 -15.82
C LYS A 21 18.24 -13.98 -15.19
N SER A 22 18.10 -13.82 -13.88
CA SER A 22 16.78 -14.01 -13.24
C SER A 22 15.83 -12.85 -13.48
N VAL A 23 16.35 -11.64 -13.73
CA VAL A 23 15.53 -10.48 -14.10
C VAL A 23 14.91 -10.68 -15.49
N ASP A 24 15.68 -11.19 -16.45
CA ASP A 24 15.20 -11.47 -17.81
C ASP A 24 14.11 -12.55 -17.84
N ASP A 25 14.30 -13.63 -17.07
CA ASP A 25 13.30 -14.70 -16.95
C ASP A 25 12.00 -14.18 -16.33
N CYS A 26 12.09 -13.31 -15.32
CA CYS A 26 10.91 -12.70 -14.69
C CYS A 26 10.18 -11.72 -15.62
N ILE A 27 10.92 -10.86 -16.33
CA ILE A 27 10.35 -9.93 -17.32
C ILE A 27 9.64 -10.70 -18.44
N ARG A 28 10.21 -11.84 -18.89
CA ARG A 28 9.56 -12.72 -19.86
C ARG A 28 8.23 -13.25 -19.31
N ILE A 29 8.22 -13.78 -18.09
CA ILE A 29 6.99 -14.32 -17.45
C ILE A 29 5.91 -13.23 -17.34
N VAL A 30 6.29 -11.99 -16.99
CA VAL A 30 5.32 -10.88 -16.89
C VAL A 30 4.73 -10.53 -18.26
N LYS A 31 5.53 -10.49 -19.32
CA LYS A 31 5.03 -10.27 -20.68
C LYS A 31 4.08 -11.38 -21.13
N GLU A 32 4.43 -12.64 -20.87
CA GLU A 32 3.56 -13.78 -21.18
C GLU A 32 2.23 -13.70 -20.42
N LYS A 33 2.24 -13.21 -19.17
CA LYS A 33 1.01 -12.94 -18.41
C LYS A 33 0.13 -11.94 -19.13
N GLU A 34 0.69 -10.79 -19.54
CA GLU A 34 -0.03 -9.74 -20.25
C GLU A 34 -0.61 -10.23 -21.58
N GLU A 35 0.17 -10.97 -22.37
CA GLU A 35 -0.24 -11.52 -23.68
C GLU A 35 -1.29 -12.63 -23.56
N SER A 36 -1.31 -13.37 -22.44
CA SER A 36 -2.24 -14.49 -22.25
C SER A 36 -3.70 -14.08 -22.07
N GLY A 37 -3.96 -12.84 -21.63
CA GLY A 37 -5.29 -12.37 -21.25
C GLY A 37 -5.89 -13.05 -20.01
N LYS A 38 -5.13 -13.89 -19.29
CA LYS A 38 -5.59 -14.57 -18.07
C LYS A 38 -5.53 -13.64 -16.86
N SER A 39 -6.34 -13.93 -15.84
CA SER A 39 -6.14 -13.33 -14.52
C SER A 39 -4.77 -13.72 -13.95
N ALA A 40 -4.20 -12.91 -13.05
CA ALA A 40 -2.92 -13.25 -12.42
C ALA A 40 -2.93 -14.64 -11.75
N LYS A 41 -4.01 -15.00 -11.03
CA LYS A 41 -4.11 -16.31 -10.38
C LYS A 41 -4.14 -17.45 -11.39
N ASP A 42 -4.92 -17.31 -12.46
CA ASP A 42 -5.01 -18.35 -13.50
C ASP A 42 -3.69 -18.49 -14.26
N PHE A 43 -2.97 -17.39 -14.48
CA PHE A 43 -1.67 -17.42 -15.12
C PHE A 43 -0.61 -18.08 -14.22
N LEU A 44 -0.55 -17.74 -12.93
CA LEU A 44 0.32 -18.39 -11.94
C LEU A 44 0.12 -19.92 -11.92
N ALA A 45 -1.13 -20.38 -12.06
CA ALA A 45 -1.46 -21.81 -12.08
C ALA A 45 -0.90 -22.55 -13.31
N THR A 46 -0.48 -21.82 -14.34
CA THR A 46 0.13 -22.40 -15.55
C THR A 46 1.65 -22.44 -15.51
N LEU A 47 2.27 -21.74 -14.55
CA LEU A 47 3.72 -21.65 -14.44
C LEU A 47 4.32 -22.95 -13.88
N SER A 48 5.49 -23.31 -14.39
CA SER A 48 6.29 -24.38 -13.81
C SER A 48 6.81 -24.00 -12.42
N SER A 49 7.21 -24.99 -11.61
CA SER A 49 7.83 -24.74 -10.30
C SER A 49 9.08 -23.86 -10.37
N LYS A 50 9.83 -23.90 -11.48
CA LYS A 50 10.99 -23.04 -11.71
C LYS A 50 10.57 -21.60 -11.95
N GLU A 51 9.53 -21.37 -12.74
CA GLU A 51 9.03 -20.02 -13.04
C GLU A 51 8.37 -19.37 -11.82
N LEU A 52 7.60 -20.14 -11.03
CA LEU A 52 7.09 -19.69 -9.74
C LEU A 52 8.23 -19.28 -8.79
N TYR A 53 9.36 -20.00 -8.82
CA TYR A 53 10.53 -19.66 -8.01
C TYR A 53 11.21 -18.36 -8.47
N GLU A 54 11.25 -18.06 -9.78
CA GLU A 54 11.78 -16.77 -10.24
C GLU A 54 10.87 -15.61 -9.84
N ILE A 55 9.54 -15.76 -9.90
CA ILE A 55 8.58 -14.77 -9.37
C ILE A 55 8.77 -14.59 -7.86
N GLN A 56 8.92 -15.68 -7.11
CA GLN A 56 9.15 -15.64 -5.67
C GLN A 56 10.42 -14.83 -5.34
N LYS A 57 11.52 -15.09 -6.05
CA LYS A 57 12.79 -14.39 -5.87
C LYS A 57 12.70 -12.91 -6.23
N ALA A 58 12.07 -12.57 -7.35
CA ALA A 58 11.90 -11.19 -7.79
C ALA A 58 11.13 -10.35 -6.76
N ASN A 59 10.20 -10.99 -6.02
CA ASN A 59 9.42 -10.37 -4.96
C ASN A 59 10.04 -10.52 -3.55
N HIS A 60 11.24 -11.11 -3.43
CA HIS A 60 11.92 -11.36 -2.15
C HIS A 60 11.09 -12.13 -1.11
N LEU A 61 10.20 -13.04 -1.56
CA LEU A 61 9.34 -13.79 -0.65
C LEU A 61 10.10 -14.92 0.04
N ALA A 62 9.98 -14.98 1.36
CA ALA A 62 10.59 -16.04 2.17
C ALA A 62 9.93 -17.41 1.94
N HIS A 63 8.62 -17.43 1.67
CA HIS A 63 7.84 -18.65 1.47
C HIS A 63 7.53 -18.87 -0.01
N ARG A 64 7.32 -20.14 -0.37
CA ARG A 64 6.85 -20.51 -1.71
C ARG A 64 5.46 -19.94 -1.95
N ILE A 65 5.21 -19.51 -3.19
CA ILE A 65 3.90 -19.01 -3.61
C ILE A 65 2.90 -20.16 -3.54
N ASN A 66 1.89 -20.02 -2.68
CA ASN A 66 0.72 -20.89 -2.64
C ASN A 66 -0.46 -20.16 -3.31
N ILE A 67 -0.78 -20.55 -4.53
CA ILE A 67 -1.78 -19.85 -5.36
C ILE A 67 -3.17 -19.88 -4.73
N ASN A 68 -3.47 -20.92 -3.93
CA ASN A 68 -4.79 -21.07 -3.31
C ASN A 68 -5.01 -20.13 -2.12
N SER A 69 -3.95 -19.66 -1.46
CA SER A 69 -4.02 -18.80 -0.27
C SER A 69 -3.87 -17.31 -0.57
N ILE A 70 -3.35 -16.94 -1.74
CA ILE A 70 -3.22 -15.53 -2.13
C ILE A 70 -4.54 -14.97 -2.68
N SER A 71 -4.80 -13.69 -2.43
CA SER A 71 -5.94 -12.97 -3.02
C SER A 71 -5.68 -12.65 -4.51
N ASN A 72 -6.70 -12.12 -5.20
CA ASN A 72 -6.52 -11.60 -6.55
C ASN A 72 -5.54 -10.42 -6.58
N GLU A 73 -5.58 -9.55 -5.57
CA GLU A 73 -4.66 -8.43 -5.43
C GLU A 73 -3.23 -8.92 -5.18
N GLY A 74 -3.06 -9.81 -4.21
CA GLY A 74 -1.78 -10.45 -3.92
C GLY A 74 -1.16 -11.10 -5.15
N ALA A 75 -1.99 -11.74 -5.98
CA ALA A 75 -1.55 -12.33 -7.24
C ALA A 75 -1.13 -11.28 -8.30
N GLU A 76 -1.93 -10.23 -8.51
CA GLU A 76 -1.59 -9.17 -9.47
C GLU A 76 -0.31 -8.42 -9.08
N ASN A 77 -0.19 -8.10 -7.79
CA ASN A 77 0.97 -7.40 -7.27
C ASN A 77 2.27 -8.21 -7.34
N LEU A 78 2.24 -9.56 -7.38
CA LEU A 78 3.44 -10.36 -7.66
C LEU A 78 4.06 -10.02 -9.02
N PHE A 79 3.25 -9.72 -10.04
CA PHE A 79 3.75 -9.36 -11.36
C PHE A 79 4.18 -7.89 -11.42
N LEU A 80 3.38 -7.00 -10.85
CA LEU A 80 3.67 -5.56 -10.86
C LEU A 80 4.94 -5.23 -10.06
N ASN A 81 5.05 -5.75 -8.83
CA ASN A 81 6.19 -5.51 -7.95
C ASN A 81 7.48 -6.14 -8.48
N ALA A 82 7.40 -7.25 -9.22
CA ALA A 82 8.55 -7.89 -9.83
C ALA A 82 9.23 -7.03 -10.93
N VAL A 83 8.48 -6.17 -11.62
CA VAL A 83 9.02 -5.25 -12.64
C VAL A 83 9.34 -3.89 -12.01
N ASN A 84 8.44 -3.38 -11.19
CA ASN A 84 8.60 -2.10 -10.52
C ASN A 84 8.00 -2.17 -9.12
N PRO A 85 8.82 -2.17 -8.06
CA PRO A 85 8.33 -2.27 -6.68
C PRO A 85 7.35 -1.17 -6.24
N LYS A 86 7.27 -0.06 -7.00
CA LYS A 86 6.33 1.04 -6.73
C LYS A 86 4.99 0.94 -7.47
N SER A 87 4.80 -0.09 -8.29
CA SER A 87 3.62 -0.27 -9.15
C SER A 87 2.52 -1.13 -8.52
N VAL A 88 2.56 -1.37 -7.22
CA VAL A 88 1.52 -2.15 -6.52
C VAL A 88 0.17 -1.43 -6.59
N ILE A 89 -0.89 -2.23 -6.62
CA ILE A 89 -2.29 -1.79 -6.62
C ILE A 89 -2.98 -2.26 -5.34
N ASP A 90 -4.00 -1.51 -4.93
CA ASP A 90 -4.92 -1.85 -3.86
C ASP A 90 -6.31 -1.99 -4.53
N LEU A 91 -6.69 -3.24 -4.81
CA LEU A 91 -7.88 -3.57 -5.61
C LEU A 91 -9.16 -3.44 -4.79
N ASN A 92 -9.10 -3.71 -3.49
CA ASN A 92 -10.27 -3.68 -2.61
C ASN A 92 -10.42 -2.33 -1.87
N ASN A 93 -9.47 -1.41 -2.05
CA ASN A 93 -9.44 -0.07 -1.49
C ASN A 93 -9.49 -0.05 0.04
N ASP A 94 -8.68 -0.90 0.67
CA ASP A 94 -8.62 -1.02 2.14
C ASP A 94 -7.36 -0.42 2.78
N GLY A 95 -6.45 0.09 1.94
CA GLY A 95 -5.16 0.66 2.34
C GLY A 95 -4.12 -0.37 2.76
N ILE A 96 -4.39 -1.66 2.55
CA ILE A 96 -3.48 -2.78 2.75
C ILE A 96 -3.15 -3.36 1.39
N THR A 97 -1.93 -3.12 0.92
CA THR A 97 -1.45 -3.76 -0.30
C THR A 97 -1.01 -5.19 -0.01
N GLU A 98 -1.41 -6.13 -0.85
CA GLU A 98 -0.97 -7.52 -0.76
C GLU A 98 0.05 -7.85 -1.86
N ILE A 99 1.16 -8.52 -1.53
CA ILE A 99 2.12 -9.08 -2.51
C ILE A 99 2.28 -10.58 -2.20
N GLY A 100 1.67 -11.43 -3.01
CA GLY A 100 1.46 -12.82 -2.62
C GLY A 100 0.61 -12.89 -1.36
N GLU A 101 1.13 -13.48 -0.28
CA GLU A 101 0.46 -13.51 1.05
C GLU A 101 0.90 -12.35 1.95
N ALA A 102 1.94 -11.60 1.58
CA ALA A 102 2.46 -10.52 2.40
C ALA A 102 1.47 -9.35 2.38
N LYS A 103 1.10 -8.86 3.56
CA LYS A 103 0.21 -7.70 3.73
C LYS A 103 1.01 -6.52 4.25
N MET A 104 0.88 -5.38 3.60
CA MET A 104 1.56 -4.15 3.99
C MET A 104 0.56 -3.00 4.05
N PHE A 105 0.52 -2.33 5.20
CA PHE A 105 -0.14 -1.04 5.26
C PHE A 105 0.73 0.01 4.57
N VAL A 106 0.18 0.70 3.58
CA VAL A 106 0.89 1.74 2.83
C VAL A 106 0.07 3.02 2.88
N TYR A 107 0.75 4.14 3.09
CA TYR A 107 0.12 5.44 3.07
C TYR A 107 0.96 6.45 2.28
N PRO A 108 0.33 7.26 1.40
CA PRO A 108 -1.06 7.13 0.95
C PRO A 108 -1.29 5.81 0.22
N PRO A 109 -2.52 5.25 0.25
CA PRO A 109 -2.80 4.00 -0.44
C PRO A 109 -2.60 4.17 -1.96
N PRO A 110 -2.32 3.10 -2.72
CA PRO A 110 -2.06 3.18 -4.16
C PRO A 110 -3.16 3.85 -4.98
N ASN A 111 -4.41 3.78 -4.52
CA ASN A 111 -5.58 4.40 -5.15
C ASN A 111 -5.84 5.86 -4.70
N ALA A 112 -5.03 6.42 -3.79
CA ALA A 112 -5.15 7.81 -3.39
C ALA A 112 -4.97 8.76 -4.60
N PRO A 113 -5.68 9.90 -4.62
CA PRO A 113 -5.46 10.98 -5.59
C PRO A 113 -3.98 11.38 -5.68
N ALA A 114 -3.55 11.83 -6.86
CA ALA A 114 -2.15 12.20 -7.09
C ALA A 114 -1.73 13.38 -6.18
N GLU A 115 -2.66 14.30 -5.97
CA GLU A 115 -2.59 15.48 -5.13
C GLU A 115 -2.31 15.08 -3.67
N VAL A 116 -3.00 14.05 -3.16
CA VAL A 116 -2.78 13.52 -1.80
C VAL A 116 -1.40 12.87 -1.68
N LYS A 117 -0.95 12.15 -2.71
CA LYS A 117 0.39 11.54 -2.76
C LYS A 117 1.50 12.59 -2.75
N GLU A 118 1.36 13.65 -3.53
CA GLU A 118 2.33 14.74 -3.54
C GLU A 118 2.28 15.56 -2.24
N ALA A 119 1.09 15.81 -1.68
CA ALA A 119 0.95 16.47 -0.37
C ALA A 119 1.67 15.69 0.74
N TRP A 120 1.51 14.35 0.78
CA TRP A 120 2.23 13.51 1.74
C TRP A 120 3.75 13.56 1.54
N LYS A 121 4.20 13.43 0.29
CA LYS A 121 5.62 13.47 -0.06
C LYS A 121 6.25 14.80 0.35
N GLU A 122 5.57 15.91 0.12
CA GLU A 122 6.04 17.23 0.51
C GLU A 122 6.01 17.43 2.03
N ALA A 123 4.92 17.02 2.71
CA ALA A 123 4.80 17.11 4.16
C ALA A 123 5.83 16.26 4.91
N THR A 124 6.34 15.19 4.29
CA THR A 124 7.29 14.25 4.90
C THR A 124 8.71 14.29 4.31
N LYS A 125 9.02 15.26 3.43
CA LYS A 125 10.27 15.29 2.65
C LYS A 125 11.56 15.32 3.47
N HIS A 126 11.50 15.83 4.71
CA HIS A 126 12.64 15.95 5.62
C HIS A 126 12.64 14.93 6.75
N MET A 127 11.67 14.01 6.75
CA MET A 127 11.53 12.99 7.78
C MET A 127 12.37 11.77 7.47
N THR A 128 12.89 11.16 8.53
CA THR A 128 13.44 9.80 8.51
C THR A 128 12.34 8.78 8.23
N GLU A 129 12.72 7.57 7.80
CA GLU A 129 11.75 6.50 7.58
C GLU A 129 11.02 6.09 8.86
N GLY A 130 11.68 6.15 10.03
CA GLY A 130 11.04 5.91 11.32
C GLY A 130 9.96 6.94 11.65
N GLU A 131 10.23 8.22 11.39
CA GLU A 131 9.25 9.31 11.57
C GLU A 131 8.07 9.18 10.61
N LYS A 132 8.31 8.81 9.35
CA LYS A 132 7.24 8.50 8.39
C LYS A 132 6.38 7.35 8.89
N MET A 133 6.98 6.27 9.37
CA MET A 133 6.24 5.14 9.94
C MET A 133 5.39 5.54 11.14
N LEU A 134 5.87 6.43 12.01
CA LEU A 134 5.09 6.97 13.13
C LEU A 134 3.87 7.77 12.64
N ALA A 135 4.06 8.66 11.66
CA ALA A 135 2.95 9.41 11.07
C ALA A 135 1.96 8.49 10.35
N MET A 136 2.44 7.50 9.59
CA MET A 136 1.62 6.48 8.93
C MET A 136 0.80 5.67 9.94
N GLY A 137 1.36 5.40 11.12
CA GLY A 137 0.71 4.63 12.17
C GLY A 137 -0.63 5.20 12.61
N LYS A 138 -0.85 6.52 12.52
CA LYS A 138 -2.17 7.11 12.82
C LYS A 138 -3.26 6.68 11.86
N PHE A 139 -2.94 6.54 10.57
CA PHE A 139 -3.90 6.05 9.58
C PHE A 139 -4.21 4.57 9.78
N LEU A 140 -3.21 3.75 10.11
CA LEU A 140 -3.43 2.34 10.45
C LEU A 140 -4.35 2.18 11.66
N VAL A 141 -4.11 2.95 12.73
CA VAL A 141 -4.95 2.93 13.94
C VAL A 141 -6.36 3.42 13.61
N ALA A 142 -6.51 4.46 12.78
CA ALA A 142 -7.81 4.96 12.36
C ALA A 142 -8.60 3.90 11.55
N GLN A 143 -7.95 3.23 10.60
CA GLN A 143 -8.57 2.19 9.77
C GLN A 143 -8.98 0.99 10.61
N SER A 144 -8.12 0.60 11.56
CA SER A 144 -8.38 -0.48 12.51
C SER A 144 -9.57 -0.15 13.41
N ASN A 145 -9.61 1.05 14.00
CA ASN A 145 -10.69 1.48 14.90
C ASN A 145 -12.03 1.63 14.19
N ALA A 146 -12.04 2.13 12.95
CA ALA A 146 -13.27 2.25 12.16
C ALA A 146 -13.93 0.89 11.88
N ASN A 147 -13.12 -0.18 11.85
CA ASN A 147 -13.57 -1.52 11.51
C ASN A 147 -13.58 -2.49 12.69
N ALA A 148 -13.12 -2.07 13.87
CA ALA A 148 -13.16 -2.88 15.09
C ALA A 148 -14.60 -3.05 15.59
N TYR A 149 -14.98 -4.26 15.96
CA TYR A 149 -16.26 -4.58 16.59
C TYR A 149 -16.12 -5.72 17.59
N LYS A 150 -17.06 -5.81 18.53
CA LYS A 150 -17.12 -6.92 19.48
C LYS A 150 -17.99 -8.04 18.90
N GLY A 151 -17.41 -9.22 18.71
CA GLY A 151 -18.12 -10.39 18.21
C GLY A 151 -19.11 -10.97 19.24
N PRO A 152 -19.97 -11.92 18.82
CA PRO A 152 -20.91 -12.61 19.72
C PRO A 152 -20.22 -13.38 20.86
N ASP A 153 -18.96 -13.78 20.64
CA ASP A 153 -18.07 -14.42 21.60
C ASP A 153 -17.43 -13.44 22.59
N GLY A 154 -17.71 -12.14 22.47
CA GLY A 154 -17.15 -11.09 23.29
C GLY A 154 -15.72 -10.68 22.90
N ASN A 155 -15.13 -11.30 21.88
CA ASN A 155 -13.79 -10.95 21.40
C ASN A 155 -13.84 -9.78 20.41
N TRP A 156 -12.78 -8.96 20.40
CA TRP A 156 -12.61 -7.95 19.36
C TRP A 156 -12.28 -8.62 18.02
N LYS A 157 -12.98 -8.18 16.98
CA LYS A 157 -12.79 -8.59 15.59
C LYS A 157 -12.70 -7.34 14.73
N PHE A 158 -12.14 -7.49 13.53
CA PHE A 158 -12.02 -6.41 12.56
C PHE A 158 -12.78 -6.78 11.32
N ARG A 159 -13.62 -5.85 10.83
CA ARG A 159 -14.31 -6.03 9.56
C ARG A 159 -13.30 -5.99 8.42
N SER A 160 -13.54 -6.82 7.43
CA SER A 160 -12.78 -6.85 6.18
C SER A 160 -13.57 -6.22 5.03
N PRO A 161 -12.91 -5.75 3.96
CA PRO A 161 -13.59 -5.19 2.79
C PRO A 161 -14.64 -6.14 2.23
N GLY A 162 -15.82 -5.60 1.93
CA GLY A 162 -16.97 -6.38 1.46
C GLY A 162 -17.86 -6.95 2.57
N GLU A 163 -17.45 -6.90 3.84
CA GLU A 163 -18.32 -7.25 4.96
C GLU A 163 -19.31 -6.13 5.29
N GLU A 164 -20.49 -6.50 5.79
CA GLU A 164 -21.50 -5.54 6.22
C GLU A 164 -20.97 -4.61 7.33
N GLY A 165 -21.12 -3.31 7.10
CA GLY A 165 -20.65 -2.27 8.03
C GLY A 165 -19.15 -2.02 8.00
N TRP A 166 -18.41 -2.58 7.04
CA TRP A 166 -17.02 -2.18 6.79
C TRP A 166 -16.95 -0.73 6.30
N VAL A 167 -15.90 -0.03 6.70
CA VAL A 167 -15.67 1.39 6.41
C VAL A 167 -14.29 1.58 5.79
N ASN A 168 -14.25 2.18 4.60
CA ASN A 168 -13.03 2.78 4.06
C ASN A 168 -12.85 4.18 4.62
N ILE A 169 -11.77 4.45 5.37
CA ILE A 169 -11.53 5.80 5.92
C ILE A 169 -10.93 6.78 4.91
N PHE A 170 -10.33 6.29 3.82
CA PHE A 170 -9.55 7.10 2.88
C PHE A 170 -10.42 7.74 1.79
N GLY A 171 -11.46 7.03 1.35
CA GLY A 171 -12.31 7.44 0.23
C GLY A 171 -11.57 7.38 -1.12
N THR A 172 -12.03 8.14 -2.10
CA THR A 172 -11.46 8.16 -3.47
C THR A 172 -11.21 9.57 -4.02
N ASP A 173 -11.50 10.61 -3.24
CA ASP A 173 -11.40 12.01 -3.65
C ASP A 173 -10.72 12.87 -2.58
N ILE A 174 -10.25 14.05 -2.98
CA ILE A 174 -9.52 14.98 -2.10
C ILE A 174 -10.34 15.35 -0.86
N GLU A 175 -11.65 15.55 -1.01
CA GLU A 175 -12.54 15.95 0.07
C GLU A 175 -12.64 14.87 1.16
N SER A 176 -12.66 13.59 0.77
CA SER A 176 -12.61 12.47 1.72
C SER A 176 -11.33 12.50 2.57
N TYR A 177 -10.18 12.79 1.96
CA TYR A 177 -8.91 12.92 2.69
C TYR A 177 -8.89 14.15 3.59
N LYS A 178 -9.39 15.30 3.14
CA LYS A 178 -9.50 16.50 3.98
C LYS A 178 -10.36 16.25 5.21
N ASN A 179 -11.49 15.57 5.04
CA ASN A 179 -12.37 15.18 6.15
C ASN A 179 -11.67 14.21 7.10
N LEU A 180 -10.92 13.23 6.58
CA LEU A 180 -10.11 12.33 7.40
C LEU A 180 -9.07 13.12 8.22
N PHE A 181 -8.31 14.02 7.61
CA PHE A 181 -7.26 14.77 8.31
C PHE A 181 -7.84 15.67 9.40
N ASN A 182 -8.91 16.40 9.11
CA ASN A 182 -9.63 17.21 10.09
C ASN A 182 -10.13 16.36 11.27
N LYS A 183 -10.68 15.18 11.00
CA LYS A 183 -11.11 14.24 12.05
C LYS A 183 -9.95 13.78 12.92
N LEU A 184 -8.80 13.42 12.33
CA LEU A 184 -7.63 12.96 13.08
C LEU A 184 -7.00 14.09 13.91
N ILE A 185 -6.92 15.31 13.37
CA ILE A 185 -6.48 16.50 14.09
C ILE A 185 -7.39 16.76 15.29
N TYR A 186 -8.71 16.72 15.09
CA TYR A 186 -9.68 16.88 16.18
C TYR A 186 -9.47 15.84 17.28
N GLN A 187 -9.20 14.58 16.94
CA GLN A 187 -8.95 13.52 17.92
C GLN A 187 -7.64 13.70 18.69
N ILE A 188 -6.61 14.25 18.04
CA ILE A 188 -5.35 14.63 18.70
C ILE A 188 -5.60 15.75 19.72
N ASP A 189 -6.40 16.76 19.34
CA ASP A 189 -6.71 17.90 20.21
C ASP A 189 -7.69 17.57 21.32
N ASN A 190 -8.50 16.52 21.13
CA ASN A 190 -9.55 16.11 22.05
C ASN A 190 -9.41 14.61 22.40
N PRO A 191 -8.32 14.21 23.07
CA PRO A 191 -8.07 12.80 23.34
C PRO A 191 -9.11 12.26 24.33
N LEU A 192 -9.59 11.04 24.10
CA LEU A 192 -10.59 10.38 24.95
C LEU A 192 -10.10 10.09 26.38
N ALA A 193 -8.79 10.13 26.59
CA ALA A 193 -8.15 9.93 27.89
C ALA A 193 -6.85 10.75 27.95
N PRO A 194 -6.36 11.09 29.16
CA PRO A 194 -5.06 11.74 29.32
C PRO A 194 -3.94 10.98 28.60
N ARG A 195 -3.14 11.70 27.81
CA ARG A 195 -2.01 11.17 27.05
C ARG A 195 -0.71 11.37 27.83
N SER A 196 0.22 10.43 27.75
CA SER A 196 1.56 10.61 28.33
C SER A 196 2.33 11.72 27.62
N MET A 197 3.37 12.29 28.24
CA MET A 197 4.20 13.30 27.56
C MET A 197 4.83 12.76 26.26
N GLN A 198 5.18 11.47 26.23
CA GLN A 198 5.73 10.85 25.03
C GLN A 198 4.68 10.73 23.92
N ASP A 199 3.46 10.33 24.29
CA ASP A 199 2.32 10.30 23.38
C ASP A 199 1.99 11.67 22.82
N GLN A 200 1.98 12.71 23.66
CA GLN A 200 1.70 14.08 23.25
C GLN A 200 2.70 14.57 22.20
N LYS A 201 3.99 14.26 22.35
CA LYS A 201 5.00 14.60 21.33
C LYS A 201 4.75 13.90 20.00
N ILE A 202 4.35 12.63 20.01
CA ILE A 202 4.01 11.89 18.79
C ILE A 202 2.73 12.46 18.17
N ASP A 203 1.76 12.83 19.00
CA ASP A 203 0.49 13.43 18.57
C ASP A 203 0.73 14.80 17.94
N GLU A 204 1.53 15.68 18.55
CA GLU A 204 1.96 16.97 17.98
C GLU A 204 2.70 16.79 16.66
N PHE A 205 3.71 15.92 16.63
CA PHE A 205 4.45 15.59 15.41
C PHE A 205 3.52 15.13 14.28
N THR A 206 2.57 14.25 14.58
CA THR A 206 1.65 13.75 13.54
C THR A 206 0.64 14.81 13.14
N LYS A 207 0.18 15.65 14.08
CA LYS A 207 -0.71 16.78 13.80
C LYS A 207 -0.05 17.74 12.81
N ASP A 208 1.23 18.05 12.98
CA ASP A 208 1.96 18.93 12.06
C ASP A 208 1.96 18.39 10.63
N VAL A 209 2.13 17.07 10.45
CA VAL A 209 2.03 16.42 9.13
C VAL A 209 0.63 16.58 8.55
N LEU A 210 -0.41 16.30 9.33
CA LEU A 210 -1.81 16.37 8.88
C LEU A 210 -2.22 17.81 8.51
N VAL A 211 -1.84 18.80 9.33
CA VAL A 211 -2.07 20.22 9.05
C VAL A 211 -1.34 20.61 7.78
N LYS A 212 -0.08 20.17 7.60
CA LYS A 212 0.67 20.50 6.40
C LYS A 212 0.04 19.91 5.13
N MET A 213 -0.46 18.68 5.20
CA MET A 213 -1.18 18.07 4.10
C MET A 213 -2.46 18.84 3.75
N LEU A 214 -3.24 19.27 4.75
CA LEU A 214 -4.43 20.10 4.53
C LEU A 214 -4.08 21.41 3.81
N GLU A 215 -3.06 22.12 4.29
CA GLU A 215 -2.61 23.37 3.65
C GLU A 215 -2.23 23.19 2.19
N LEU A 216 -1.59 22.07 1.85
CA LEU A 216 -1.17 21.77 0.48
C LEU A 216 -2.37 21.43 -0.42
N LEU A 217 -3.37 20.72 0.12
CA LEU A 217 -4.59 20.36 -0.62
C LEU A 217 -5.59 21.52 -0.76
N ASP A 218 -5.46 22.58 0.05
CA ASP A 218 -6.28 23.80 -0.05
C ASP A 218 -5.74 24.82 -1.08
N GLN A 219 -4.54 24.58 -1.64
CA GLN A 219 -3.88 25.47 -2.61
C GLN A 219 -4.18 25.12 -4.08
N GLU A 220 -4.89 24.03 -4.34
CA GLU A 220 -5.27 23.54 -5.67
C GLU A 220 -6.74 23.80 -6.00
#